data_AF-A0A1H8VC49-F1
#
_entry.id   AF-A0A1H8VC49-F1
#
_cell.length_a   1.000
_cell.length_b   1.000
_cell.length_c   1.000
_cell.angle_alpha   90.00
_cell.angle_beta   90.00
_cell.angle_gamma   90.00
#
_symmetry.space_group_name_H-M   'P 1'
#
loop_
_entity.id
_entity.type
_entity.pdbx_description
1 polymer ?
#
loop_
_entity_poly.entity_id
_entity_poly.type
_entity_poly.pdbx_seq_one_letter_code
_entity_poly.pdbx_strand_id
1 'polypeptide(L)'
;MTEQLLEEVVGDGDHSFADNEYICDWFIDVGREYVANADDPTTEQVAILVEHFEGTEPAALDDETLALLWTMGSIFRWMLDELLLQGETTDPEWLRQRLQLWSGTVGDDSP
;
A
#
# COMPACT_ATOMS: atom_id res chain seq x y z
N MET A 1 2.06 2.80 -19.90
CA MET A 1 1.50 1.61 -19.23
C MET A 1 1.74 1.66 -17.73
N THR A 2 2.91 2.10 -17.26
CA THR A 2 3.19 2.40 -15.85
C THR A 2 2.38 3.57 -15.29
N GLU A 3 2.10 4.59 -16.10
CA GLU A 3 1.30 5.78 -15.70
C GLU A 3 -0.16 5.43 -15.37
N GLN A 4 -0.80 4.55 -16.15
CA GLN A 4 -2.18 4.10 -15.89
C GLN A 4 -2.29 3.21 -14.64
N LEU A 5 -1.28 2.38 -14.39
CA LEU A 5 -1.21 1.56 -13.18
C LEU A 5 -1.04 2.41 -11.91
N LEU A 6 -0.31 3.52 -12.01
CA LEU A 6 -0.21 4.51 -10.94
C LEU A 6 -1.52 5.26 -10.74
N GLU A 7 -2.19 5.72 -11.81
CA GLU A 7 -3.50 6.41 -11.71
C GLU A 7 -4.60 5.52 -11.09
N GLU A 8 -4.64 4.23 -11.41
CA GLU A 8 -5.64 3.32 -10.83
C GLU A 8 -5.35 2.90 -9.39
N VAL A 9 -4.07 2.76 -9.01
CA VAL A 9 -3.67 2.38 -7.64
C VAL A 9 -3.77 3.57 -6.68
N VAL A 10 -3.47 4.77 -7.16
CA VAL A 10 -3.59 6.02 -6.37
C VAL A 10 -5.06 6.46 -6.27
N GLY A 11 -5.95 5.86 -7.08
CA GLY A 11 -7.27 6.42 -7.34
C GLY A 11 -7.15 7.77 -8.03
N ASP A 12 -8.26 8.28 -8.54
CA ASP A 12 -8.40 9.70 -8.90
C ASP A 12 -8.33 10.51 -7.60
N GLY A 13 -7.12 10.56 -7.04
CA GLY A 13 -6.79 10.99 -5.70
C GLY A 13 -7.01 12.48 -5.60
N ASP A 14 -8.28 12.86 -5.49
CA ASP A 14 -8.66 14.09 -4.85
C ASP A 14 -8.22 13.97 -3.38
N HIS A 15 -6.92 14.18 -3.16
CA HIS A 15 -6.28 14.25 -1.85
C HIS A 15 -6.75 15.49 -1.08
N SER A 16 -7.71 16.27 -1.61
CA SER A 16 -8.33 17.42 -0.93
C SER A 16 -9.00 17.07 0.40
N PHE A 17 -9.17 15.79 0.74
CA PHE A 17 -9.74 15.34 2.00
C PHE A 17 -8.71 15.10 3.13
N ALA A 18 -7.43 14.91 2.83
CA ALA A 18 -6.41 14.56 3.83
C ALA A 18 -5.27 15.58 3.85
N ASP A 19 -4.93 16.08 5.03
CA ASP A 19 -3.72 16.89 5.22
C ASP A 19 -2.48 16.00 5.36
N ASN A 20 -1.29 16.62 5.21
CA ASN A 20 -0.01 15.91 5.28
C ASN A 20 0.16 15.13 6.59
N GLU A 21 -0.33 15.70 7.70
CA GLU A 21 -0.28 15.09 9.02
C GLU A 21 -1.08 13.78 9.04
N TYR A 22 -2.31 13.79 8.52
CA TYR A 22 -3.11 12.58 8.40
C TYR A 22 -2.44 11.50 7.54
N ILE A 23 -1.86 11.85 6.40
CA ILE A 23 -1.22 10.87 5.50
C ILE A 23 -0.02 10.22 6.20
N CYS A 24 0.81 11.01 6.88
CA CYS A 24 1.96 10.52 7.64
C CYS A 24 1.53 9.61 8.80
N ASP A 25 0.62 10.08 9.64
CA ASP A 25 0.14 9.34 10.81
C ASP A 25 -0.49 8.00 10.38
N TRP A 26 -1.32 8.04 9.34
CA TRP A 26 -1.94 6.83 8.81
C TRP A 26 -0.91 5.84 8.25
N PHE A 27 0.07 6.31 7.49
CA PHE A 27 1.16 5.46 6.99
C PHE A 27 1.94 4.82 8.14
N ILE A 28 2.29 5.60 9.17
CA ILE A 28 3.02 5.12 10.35
C ILE A 28 2.21 4.06 11.08
N ASP A 29 0.93 4.30 11.32
CA ASP A 29 0.04 3.37 12.01
C ASP A 29 -0.09 2.05 11.26
N VAL A 30 -0.36 2.10 9.95
CA VAL A 30 -0.46 0.90 9.10
C VAL A 30 0.91 0.19 9.01
N GLY A 31 2.00 0.94 8.87
CA GLY A 31 3.35 0.38 8.81
C GLY A 31 3.75 -0.35 10.10
N ARG A 32 3.41 0.20 11.27
CA ARG A 32 3.62 -0.46 12.57
C ARG A 32 2.79 -1.73 12.70
N GLU A 33 1.52 -1.69 12.30
CA GLU A 33 0.65 -2.86 12.28
C GLU A 33 1.22 -3.94 11.34
N TYR A 34 1.72 -3.53 10.17
CA TYR A 34 2.37 -4.42 9.21
C TYR A 34 3.58 -5.10 9.83
N VAL A 35 4.50 -4.33 10.40
CA VAL A 35 5.72 -4.87 11.02
C VAL A 35 5.42 -5.83 12.18
N ALA A 36 4.33 -5.60 12.91
CA ALA A 36 3.94 -6.45 14.03
C ALA A 36 3.28 -7.79 13.61
N ASN A 37 2.67 -7.85 12.41
CA ASN A 37 1.81 -8.97 12.02
C ASN A 37 2.25 -9.69 10.74
N ALA A 38 2.98 -9.02 9.85
CA ALA A 38 3.52 -9.63 8.64
C ALA A 38 4.75 -10.48 8.97
N ASP A 39 4.81 -11.68 8.39
CA ASP A 39 5.96 -12.60 8.50
C ASP A 39 6.58 -12.78 7.11
N ASP A 40 7.16 -11.69 6.60
CA ASP A 40 7.80 -11.67 5.29
C ASP A 40 9.13 -10.88 5.26
N PRO A 41 9.97 -11.07 4.22
CA PRO A 41 11.32 -10.51 4.15
C PRO A 41 11.41 -8.98 4.10
N THR A 42 10.30 -8.26 3.92
CA THR A 42 10.27 -6.79 3.80
C THR A 42 10.09 -6.08 5.13
N THR A 43 9.73 -6.82 6.18
CA THR A 43 9.39 -6.30 7.52
C THR A 43 10.48 -5.38 8.10
N GLU A 44 11.76 -5.73 7.94
CA GLU A 44 12.87 -4.91 8.45
C GLU A 44 12.98 -3.58 7.69
N GLN A 45 12.80 -3.59 6.37
CA GLN A 45 12.84 -2.38 5.56
C GLN A 45 11.64 -1.47 5.84
N VAL A 46 10.45 -2.04 6.04
CA VAL A 46 9.27 -1.28 6.44
C VAL A 46 9.47 -0.63 7.81
N ALA A 47 10.05 -1.34 8.78
CA ALA A 47 10.36 -0.78 10.10
C ALA A 47 11.29 0.45 10.02
N ILE A 48 12.34 0.37 9.18
CA ILE A 48 13.26 1.50 8.95
C ILE A 48 12.54 2.70 8.31
N LEU A 49 11.67 2.44 7.33
CA LEU A 49 10.88 3.50 6.67
C LEU A 49 9.93 4.18 7.65
N VAL A 50 9.23 3.41 8.49
CA VAL A 50 8.33 3.95 9.52
C VAL A 50 9.12 4.82 10.51
N GLU A 51 10.25 4.33 11.04
CA GLU A 51 11.10 5.12 11.95
C GLU A 51 11.59 6.43 11.31
N HIS A 52 11.93 6.40 10.02
CA HIS A 52 12.34 7.59 9.29
C HIS A 52 11.22 8.65 9.26
N PHE A 53 10.00 8.23 8.92
CA PHE A 53 8.88 9.18 8.79
C PHE A 53 8.28 9.61 10.14
N GLU A 54 8.42 8.82 11.20
CA GLU A 54 8.09 9.25 12.58
C GLU A 54 8.94 10.45 13.04
N GLY A 55 10.20 10.51 12.61
CA GLY A 55 11.10 11.62 12.91
C GLY A 55 11.01 12.79 11.94
N THR A 56 10.18 12.70 10.90
CA THR A 56 10.11 13.69 9.82
C THR A 56 8.89 14.58 9.98
N GLU A 57 9.08 15.90 9.95
CA GLU A 57 7.97 16.86 10.00
C GLU A 57 7.09 16.73 8.75
N PRO A 58 5.78 16.46 8.87
CA PRO A 58 4.89 16.25 7.70
C PRO A 58 4.81 17.46 6.75
N ALA A 59 5.01 18.67 7.29
CA ALA A 59 5.05 19.90 6.50
C ALA A 59 6.30 20.04 5.62
N ALA A 60 7.33 19.21 5.84
CA ALA A 60 8.55 19.19 5.04
C ALA A 60 8.48 18.21 3.85
N LEU A 61 7.42 17.42 3.75
CA LEU A 61 7.22 16.44 2.67
C LEU A 61 6.58 17.09 1.45
N ASP A 62 7.07 16.71 0.27
CA ASP A 62 6.45 17.09 -1.00
C ASP A 62 5.29 16.16 -1.36
N ASP A 63 4.45 16.62 -2.29
CA ASP A 63 3.25 15.90 -2.74
C ASP A 63 3.59 14.51 -3.31
N GLU A 64 4.74 14.35 -3.96
CA GLU A 64 5.20 13.06 -4.51
C GLU A 64 5.50 12.06 -3.38
N THR A 65 6.18 12.51 -2.33
CA THR A 65 6.46 11.68 -1.15
C THR A 65 5.17 11.32 -0.42
N LEU A 66 4.24 12.26 -0.27
CA LEU A 66 2.94 12.00 0.37
C LEU A 66 2.11 10.98 -0.43
N ALA A 67 2.07 11.10 -1.75
CA ALA A 67 1.43 10.12 -2.62
C ALA A 67 2.06 8.73 -2.51
N LEU A 68 3.39 8.67 -2.36
CA LEU A 68 4.11 7.42 -2.13
C LEU A 68 3.74 6.80 -0.77
N LEU A 69 3.72 7.59 0.31
CA LEU A 69 3.33 7.12 1.64
C LEU A 69 1.90 6.56 1.63
N TRP A 70 0.97 7.28 0.98
CA TRP A 70 -0.41 6.84 0.83
C TRP A 70 -0.51 5.50 0.07
N THR A 71 0.21 5.40 -1.05
CA THR A 71 0.22 4.19 -1.88
C THR A 71 0.79 3.00 -1.11
N MET A 72 1.93 3.21 -0.42
CA MET A 72 2.58 2.17 0.36
C MET A 72 1.72 1.72 1.54
N GLY A 73 1.14 2.65 2.29
CA GLY A 73 0.21 2.32 3.37
C GLY A 73 -1.01 1.54 2.86
N SER A 74 -1.52 1.88 1.67
CA SER A 74 -2.65 1.17 1.06
C SER A 74 -2.29 -0.28 0.73
N ILE A 75 -1.09 -0.50 0.19
CA ILE A 75 -0.55 -1.83 -0.10
C ILE A 75 -0.37 -2.63 1.19
N PHE A 76 0.24 -2.04 2.23
CA PHE A 76 0.43 -2.73 3.51
C PHE A 76 -0.89 -3.09 4.18
N ARG A 77 -1.89 -2.20 4.12
CA ARG A 77 -3.22 -2.48 4.63
C ARG A 77 -3.88 -3.63 3.87
N TRP A 78 -3.83 -3.59 2.55
CA TRP A 78 -4.33 -4.69 1.71
C TRP A 78 -3.64 -6.01 2.04
N MET A 79 -2.31 -5.99 2.19
CA MET A 79 -1.53 -7.15 2.60
C MET A 79 -1.96 -7.66 3.98
N LEU A 80 -2.12 -6.80 4.99
CA LEU A 80 -2.59 -7.22 6.31
C LEU A 80 -3.97 -7.86 6.27
N ASP A 81 -4.91 -7.24 5.55
CA ASP A 81 -6.29 -7.70 5.46
C ASP A 81 -6.41 -9.02 4.68
N GLU A 82 -5.62 -9.21 3.61
CA GLU A 82 -5.70 -10.42 2.77
C GLU A 82 -4.69 -11.54 3.15
N LEU A 83 -3.50 -11.23 3.66
CA LEU A 83 -2.51 -12.25 4.04
C LEU A 83 -2.97 -13.08 5.25
N LEU A 84 -3.56 -12.45 6.26
CA LEU A 84 -4.07 -13.15 7.44
C LEU A 84 -5.25 -14.08 7.10
N LEU A 85 -5.92 -13.87 5.96
CA LEU A 85 -7.06 -14.68 5.53
C LEU A 85 -6.66 -15.94 4.76
N GLN A 86 -5.46 -16.00 4.16
CA GLN A 86 -5.12 -17.10 3.25
C GLN A 86 -3.68 -17.58 3.48
N GLY A 87 -3.54 -18.75 4.11
CA GLY A 87 -2.29 -19.52 4.18
C GLY A 87 -1.75 -19.99 2.81
N GLU A 88 -2.14 -19.29 1.73
CA GLU A 88 -1.83 -19.50 0.33
C GLU A 88 -0.95 -18.37 -0.23
N THR A 89 -0.60 -17.35 0.55
CA THR A 89 0.20 -16.18 0.12
C THR A 89 1.65 -16.49 -0.25
N THR A 90 2.13 -17.69 0.09
CA THR A 90 3.38 -18.24 -0.42
C THR A 90 3.28 -18.79 -1.84
N ASP A 91 2.08 -18.88 -2.42
CA ASP A 91 1.84 -19.29 -3.81
C ASP A 91 1.93 -18.07 -4.75
N PRO A 92 2.99 -17.98 -5.58
CA PRO A 92 3.16 -16.88 -6.52
C PRO A 92 2.02 -16.79 -7.55
N GLU A 93 1.35 -17.91 -7.84
CA GLU A 93 0.25 -17.95 -8.81
C GLU A 93 -1.05 -17.40 -8.20
N TRP A 94 -1.28 -17.67 -6.91
CA TRP A 94 -2.36 -17.06 -6.16
C TRP A 94 -2.22 -15.53 -6.10
N LEU A 95 -1.00 -15.04 -5.81
CA LEU A 95 -0.71 -13.61 -5.78
C LEU A 95 -0.91 -12.97 -7.17
N ARG A 96 -0.45 -13.64 -8.24
CA ARG A 96 -0.68 -13.21 -9.62
C ARG A 96 -2.18 -13.12 -9.94
N GLN A 97 -2.98 -14.11 -9.56
CA GLN A 97 -4.42 -14.13 -9.81
C GLN A 97 -5.15 -13.04 -9.03
N ARG A 98 -4.78 -12.78 -7.78
CA ARG A 98 -5.35 -11.70 -6.98
C ARG A 98 -5.06 -10.34 -7.59
N LEU A 99 -3.81 -10.10 -8.01
CA LEU A 99 -3.44 -8.87 -8.72
C LEU A 99 -4.19 -8.73 -10.06
N GLN A 100 -4.46 -9.82 -10.77
CA GLN A 100 -5.27 -9.82 -12.00
C GLN A 100 -6.75 -9.50 -11.76
N LEU A 101 -7.33 -10.06 -10.70
CA LEU A 101 -8.73 -9.78 -10.30
C LEU A 101 -8.89 -8.33 -9.84
N TRP A 102 -7.88 -7.78 -9.16
CA TRP A 102 -7.89 -6.40 -8.66
C TRP A 102 -7.64 -5.36 -9.77
N SER A 103 -6.78 -5.67 -10.75
CA SER A 103 -6.50 -4.82 -11.92
C SER A 103 -7.58 -4.87 -13.02
N GLY A 104 -8.74 -5.50 -12.77
CA GLY A 104 -9.85 -5.55 -13.71
C GLY A 104 -9.54 -6.21 -15.06
N THR A 105 -8.43 -6.94 -15.20
CA THR A 105 -7.98 -7.51 -16.49
C THR A 105 -8.57 -8.87 -16.84
N VAL A 106 -9.55 -9.37 -16.08
CA VAL A 106 -10.48 -10.38 -16.61
C VAL A 106 -11.63 -9.64 -17.28
N GLY A 107 -11.37 -9.23 -18.52
CA GLY A 107 -12.44 -8.90 -19.44
C GLY A 107 -13.38 -10.10 -19.52
N ASP A 108 -14.60 -9.89 -19.04
CA ASP A 108 -15.86 -10.33 -19.62
C ASP A 108 -15.73 -11.34 -20.79
N ASP A 109 -15.43 -12.60 -20.48
CA ASP A 109 -15.77 -13.74 -21.33
C ASP A 109 -17.17 -14.24 -20.90
N SER A 110 -18.15 -13.35 -21.02
CA SER A 110 -19.55 -13.76 -21.15
C SER A 110 -19.78 -14.12 -22.63
N PRO A 111 -20.30 -15.33 -22.94
CA PRO A 111 -20.58 -15.74 -24.33
C PRO A 111 -21.65 -14.89 -25.02
#